data_AF-A0A831Y9C9-F1
#
_entry.id   AF-A0A831Y9C9-F1
#
_cell.length_a   1.000
_cell.length_b   1.000
_cell.length_c   1.000
_cell.angle_alpha   90.00
_cell.angle_beta   90.00
_cell.angle_gamma   90.00
#
_symmetry.space_group_name_H-M   'P 1'
#
loop_
_entity.id
_entity.type
_entity.pdbx_description
1 polymer ?
#
loop_
_entity_poly.entity_id
_entity_poly.type
_entity_poly.pdbx_seq_one_letter_code
_entity_poly.pdbx_strand_id
1 'polypeptide(L)' 'MRGLRASLGAGMLAAFGLSALAGAQGLRPGAAAPELAAGPWVNSAPLTMAELRGRVVLVEFWTYG' A
#
# COMPACT_ATOMS: atom_id res chain seq x y z
N MET A 1 17.70 -3.35 -49.66
CA MET A 1 17.54 -2.50 -48.45
C MET A 1 16.09 -2.05 -48.36
N ARG A 2 15.31 -2.59 -47.40
CA ARG A 2 13.88 -2.35 -47.03
C ARG A 2 13.43 -3.67 -46.38
N GLY A 3 13.06 -3.81 -45.11
CA GLY A 3 12.95 -2.92 -43.96
C GLY A 3 12.28 -3.79 -42.90
N LEU A 4 13.04 -4.27 -41.91
CA LEU A 4 12.55 -5.01 -40.76
C LEU A 4 11.57 -4.10 -40.00
N ARG A 5 10.28 -4.48 -39.90
CA ARG A 5 9.34 -3.82 -38.99
C ARG A 5 8.84 -4.85 -37.99
N ALA A 6 9.28 -4.62 -36.75
CA ALA A 6 8.91 -5.36 -35.56
C ALA A 6 7.40 -5.27 -35.31
N SER A 7 6.77 -6.40 -35.02
CA SER A 7 5.44 -6.46 -34.42
C SER A 7 5.57 -6.86 -32.95
N LEU A 8 6.08 -5.93 -32.13
CA LEU A 8 5.97 -5.96 -30.67
C LEU A 8 4.58 -5.46 -30.28
N GLY A 9 3.55 -6.30 -30.41
CA GLY A 9 2.16 -5.90 -30.13
C GLY A 9 1.43 -6.76 -29.09
N ALA A 10 1.90 -7.97 -28.79
CA ALA A 10 1.09 -8.95 -28.03
C ALA A 10 1.56 -9.20 -26.58
N GLY A 11 2.75 -8.73 -26.18
CA GLY A 11 3.31 -9.03 -24.86
C GLY A 11 2.90 -8.07 -23.74
N MET A 12 2.45 -6.86 -24.06
CA MET A 12 2.28 -5.76 -23.09
C MET A 12 0.83 -5.57 -22.59
N LEU A 13 -0.06 -6.53 -22.84
CA LEU A 13 -1.43 -6.54 -22.30
C LEU A 13 -1.64 -7.58 -21.18
N ALA A 14 -0.71 -8.54 -21.01
CA ALA A 14 -0.83 -9.56 -19.98
C ALA A 14 -0.33 -9.11 -18.58
N ALA A 15 0.56 -8.11 -18.52
CA ALA A 15 1.18 -7.69 -17.26
C ALA A 15 0.33 -6.72 -16.42
N PHE A 16 -0.61 -5.98 -17.03
CA PHE A 16 -1.46 -5.02 -16.30
C PHE A 16 -2.67 -5.68 -15.61
N GLY A 17 -3.13 -6.83 -16.11
CA GLY A 17 -4.32 -7.50 -15.55
C GLY A 17 -4.07 -8.18 -14.20
N LEU A 18 -2.83 -8.60 -13.90
CA LEU A 18 -2.51 -9.33 -12.68
C LEU A 18 -2.35 -8.43 -11.45
N SER A 19 -2.05 -7.14 -11.65
CA SER A 19 -1.86 -6.19 -10.54
C SER A 19 -3.17 -5.79 -9.85
N ALA A 20 -4.31 -5.95 -10.53
CA ALA A 20 -5.63 -5.62 -9.97
C ALA A 20 -6.15 -6.68 -8.97
N LEU A 21 -5.65 -7.92 -9.04
CA LEU A 21 -6.01 -9.00 -8.10
C LEU A 21 -5.30 -8.86 -6.73
N ALA A 22 -4.32 -7.98 -6.61
CA ALA A 22 -3.64 -7.67 -5.35
C ALA A 22 -4.38 -6.62 -4.49
N GLY A 23 -5.51 -6.09 -4.97
CA GLY A 23 -6.17 -4.92 -4.38
C GLY A 23 -7.05 -5.23 -3.17
N ALA A 24 -6.62 -4.75 -2.01
CA ALA A 24 -7.35 -4.59 -0.74
C ALA A 24 -7.67 -5.89 0.03
N GLN A 25 -6.73 -6.31 0.89
CA GLN A 25 -7.07 -7.04 2.10
C GLN A 25 -7.92 -6.10 2.97
N GLY A 26 -9.25 -6.21 2.89
CA GLY A 26 -10.14 -5.42 3.76
C GLY A 26 -9.80 -5.61 5.24
N LEU A 27 -10.07 -4.60 6.06
CA LEU A 27 -9.88 -4.70 7.51
C LEU A 27 -10.70 -5.86 8.05
N ARG A 28 -10.03 -6.88 8.61
CA ARG A 28 -10.67 -8.04 9.22
C ARG A 28 -10.61 -7.89 10.74
N PRO A 29 -11.74 -7.97 11.46
CA PRO A 29 -11.71 -8.03 12.91
C PRO A 29 -10.79 -9.15 13.40
N GLY A 30 -9.95 -8.86 14.39
CA GLY A 30 -8.98 -9.81 14.94
C GLY A 30 -7.68 -9.94 14.14
N ALA A 31 -7.57 -9.35 12.94
CA ALA A 31 -6.28 -9.22 12.27
C ALA A 31 -5.39 -8.23 13.04
N ALA A 32 -4.09 -8.54 13.14
CA ALA A 32 -3.13 -7.60 13.72
C ALA A 32 -3.04 -6.35 12.85
N ALA A 33 -3.04 -5.17 13.49
CA ALA A 33 -2.76 -3.92 12.81
C ALA A 33 -1.31 -3.92 12.30
N PRO A 34 -1.05 -3.43 11.08
CA PRO A 34 0.31 -3.16 10.62
C PRO A 34 1.02 -2.16 11.52
N GLU A 35 2.36 -2.17 11.50
CA GLU A 35 3.16 -1.18 12.21
C GLU A 35 3.00 0.23 11.61
N LEU A 36 3.17 1.26 12.43
CA LEU A 36 3.12 2.64 11.95
C LEU A 36 4.36 2.96 11.12
N ALA A 37 4.16 3.71 10.04
CA ALA A 37 5.26 4.12 9.18
C ALA A 37 6.22 5.07 9.92
N ALA A 38 7.51 4.95 9.61
CA ALA A 38 8.51 5.88 10.08
C ALA A 38 8.34 7.26 9.40
N GLY A 39 8.57 8.34 10.14
CA GLY A 39 8.41 9.70 9.63
C GLY A 39 8.52 10.77 10.72
N PRO A 40 8.36 12.05 10.37
CA PRO A 40 8.28 13.12 11.36
C PRO A 40 7.01 12.99 12.19
N TRP A 41 7.17 12.95 13.51
CA TRP A 41 6.06 12.93 14.46
C TRP A 41 5.81 14.33 14.99
N VAL A 42 4.53 14.63 15.22
CA VAL A 42 4.08 15.89 15.83
C VAL A 42 3.36 15.54 17.13
N ASN A 43 3.52 16.40 18.16
CA ASN A 43 2.92 16.26 19.49
C ASN A 43 3.35 15.05 20.34
N SER A 44 4.29 14.23 19.86
CA SER A 44 4.81 13.07 20.60
C SER A 44 6.15 12.59 20.06
N ALA A 45 6.84 11.76 20.84
CA ALA A 45 7.86 10.85 20.30
C ALA A 45 7.19 9.77 19.42
N PRO A 46 7.94 9.09 18.53
CA PRO A 46 7.39 8.00 17.74
C PRO A 46 6.69 6.93 18.58
N LEU A 47 5.55 6.44 18.12
CA LEU A 47 4.78 5.38 18.77
C LEU A 47 4.87 4.08 17.96
N THR A 48 4.84 2.95 18.66
CA THR A 48 4.76 1.61 18.08
C THR A 48 3.43 0.92 18.40
N MET A 49 2.99 -0.02 17.56
CA MET A 49 1.80 -0.83 17.84
C MET A 49 1.93 -1.64 19.14
N ALA A 50 3.16 -2.01 19.53
CA ALA A 50 3.44 -2.75 20.77
C ALA A 50 3.13 -1.91 22.02
N GLU A 51 3.55 -0.65 22.05
CA GLU A 51 3.33 0.28 23.18
C GLU A 51 1.86 0.67 23.36
N LEU A 52 1.07 0.57 22.28
CA LEU A 52 -0.35 0.94 22.26
C LEU A 52 -1.29 -0.21 22.63
N ARG A 53 -0.77 -1.42 22.90
CA ARG A 53 -1.59 -2.56 23.30
C ARG A 53 -2.39 -2.24 24.57
N GLY A 54 -3.65 -2.68 24.59
CA GLY A 54 -4.59 -2.40 25.68
C GLY A 54 -5.32 -1.06 25.56
N ARG A 55 -5.05 -0.28 24.51
CA ARG A 55 -5.78 0.95 24.18
C ARG A 55 -6.65 0.75 22.95
N VAL A 56 -7.75 1.49 22.87
CA VAL A 56 -8.49 1.69 21.62
C VAL A 56 -7.79 2.80 20.85
N VAL A 57 -7.33 2.50 19.64
CA VAL A 57 -6.55 3.42 18.80
C VAL A 57 -7.31 3.69 17.51
N LEU A 58 -7.44 4.97 17.14
CA LEU A 58 -7.98 5.41 15.86
C LEU A 58 -6.82 5.81 14.95
N VAL A 59 -6.80 5.27 13.72
CA VAL A 59 -5.88 5.70 12.67
C VAL A 59 -6.70 6.39 11.58
N GLU A 60 -6.40 7.66 11.35
CA GLU A 60 -7.05 8.48 10.34
C GLU A 60 -6.01 8.99 9.33
N PHE A 61 -6.25 8.73 8.05
CA PHE A 61 -5.41 9.25 6.96
C PHE A 61 -6.00 10.56 6.46
N TRP A 62 -5.22 11.64 6.51
CA TRP A 62 -5.66 12.99 6.12
C TRP A 62 -4.54 13.75 5.39
N THR A 63 -4.91 14.86 4.74
CA THR A 63 -4.00 15.83 4.11
C THR A 63 -4.46 17.25 4.42
N TYR A 64 -3.58 18.25 4.28
CA TYR A 64 -3.89 19.65 4.57
C TYR A 64 -4.80 20.36 3.54
N GLY A 65 -5.08 19.72 2.40
CA GLY A 65 -5.85 20.29 1.29
C GLY A 65 -5.00 20.55 0.05
#